data_AF-A0A924J7W3-F1
#
_entry.id   AF-A0A924J7W3-F1
#
_cell.length_a   1.000
_cell.length_b   1.000
_cell.length_c   1.000
_cell.angle_alpha   90.00
_cell.angle_beta   90.00
_cell.angle_gamma   90.00
#
_symmetry.space_group_name_H-M   'P 1'
#
loop_
_entity.id
_entity.type
_entity.pdbx_description
1 polymer ?
#
loop_
_entity_poly.entity_id
_entity_poly.type
_entity_poly.pdbx_seq_one_letter_code
_entity_poly.pdbx_strand_id
1 'polypeptide(L)'
;MNEFEQIINNYTMPDEAKRLILEHPSLNIAGPTGAGKGTMAQYLTQTGNYHPVVSDTTRRPRPFGNGLEVNGVHYWFIDEAAALQKLSQGSYVEAKLVHGDTLYGTSIDSYKRVIENGRTPILEIDVKGMEDLMQAAPGFEAILLLPPSFEIWEQRLDGRGDIDLAQKIRRFGTAVLEFSKPIDNHFFYPVINTEVVDTAEIIISGAYKDEVYRQRALELAVTLRDRTQKFLDSHRSI
;
A
#
# COMPACT_ATOMS: atom_id res chain seq x y z
N MET A 1 26.64 -0.06 0.01
CA MET A 1 25.61 0.98 0.08
C MET A 1 26.09 2.21 -0.67
N ASN A 2 25.55 2.44 -1.88
CA ASN A 2 25.87 3.65 -2.66
C ASN A 2 25.25 4.89 -2.01
N GLU A 3 25.68 6.09 -2.40
CA GLU A 3 25.20 7.35 -1.82
C GLU A 3 23.67 7.47 -1.84
N PHE A 4 23.04 7.03 -2.94
CA PHE A 4 21.58 6.99 -3.11
C PHE A 4 20.89 6.16 -2.01
N GLU A 5 21.35 4.94 -1.78
CA GLU A 5 20.83 4.03 -0.77
C GLU A 5 21.06 4.57 0.65
N GLN A 6 22.20 5.24 0.91
CA GLN A 6 22.47 5.88 2.20
C GLN A 6 21.48 7.03 2.48
N ILE A 7 21.23 7.89 1.49
CA ILE A 7 20.32 9.04 1.66
C ILE A 7 18.89 8.56 1.92
N ILE A 8 18.41 7.57 1.17
CA ILE A 8 17.06 7.03 1.36
C ILE A 8 16.91 6.33 2.71
N ASN A 9 17.88 5.50 3.09
CA ASN A 9 17.81 4.76 4.35
C ASN A 9 17.89 5.68 5.58
N ASN A 10 18.47 6.87 5.43
CA ASN A 10 18.52 7.89 6.48
C ASN A 10 17.43 8.97 6.31
N TYR A 11 16.58 8.85 5.30
CA TYR A 11 15.51 9.82 5.06
C TYR A 11 14.52 9.77 6.22
N THR A 12 14.19 10.94 6.75
CA THR A 12 13.17 11.08 7.78
C THR A 12 12.12 12.08 7.30
N MET A 13 10.86 11.78 7.57
CA MET A 13 9.76 12.67 7.21
C MET A 13 9.98 14.05 7.87
N PRO A 14 10.03 15.14 7.09
CA PRO A 14 10.23 16.47 7.64
C PRO A 14 8.95 16.99 8.31
N ASP A 15 9.12 17.99 9.18
CA ASP A 15 7.99 18.51 9.97
C ASP A 15 6.90 19.17 9.12
N GLU A 16 7.24 19.71 7.94
CA GLU A 16 6.22 20.17 6.99
C GLU A 16 5.33 19.02 6.52
N ALA A 17 5.92 17.88 6.14
CA ALA A 17 5.17 16.71 5.73
C ALA A 17 4.31 16.17 6.89
N LYS A 18 4.86 16.10 8.11
CA LYS A 18 4.10 15.69 9.32
C LYS A 18 2.88 16.58 9.55
N ARG A 19 3.04 17.90 9.50
CA ARG A 19 1.92 18.85 9.65
C ARG A 19 0.88 18.64 8.56
N LEU A 20 1.32 18.53 7.30
CA LEU A 20 0.44 18.33 6.16
C LEU A 20 -0.46 17.10 6.33
N ILE A 21 0.11 15.95 6.72
CA ILE A 21 -0.66 14.70 6.86
C ILE A 21 -1.55 14.68 8.10
N LEU A 22 -1.21 15.43 9.15
CA LEU A 22 -2.03 15.58 10.35
C LEU A 22 -3.21 16.54 10.13
N GLU A 23 -3.00 17.65 9.42
CA GLU A 23 -4.03 18.63 9.08
C GLU A 23 -4.99 18.11 8.01
N HIS A 24 -4.50 17.25 7.12
CA HIS A 24 -5.27 16.65 6.03
C HIS A 24 -5.11 15.13 6.04
N PRO A 25 -5.85 14.40 6.90
CA PRO A 25 -5.73 12.95 6.99
C PRO A 25 -6.06 12.25 5.67
N SER A 26 -5.32 11.18 5.38
CA SER A 26 -5.50 10.34 4.21
C SER A 26 -6.24 9.04 4.54
N LEU A 27 -6.83 8.44 3.52
CA LEU A 27 -7.27 7.06 3.55
C LEU A 27 -6.11 6.14 3.18
N ASN A 28 -5.63 5.39 4.15
CA ASN A 28 -4.46 4.53 4.01
C ASN A 28 -4.89 3.10 3.69
N ILE A 29 -4.49 2.58 2.52
CA ILE A 29 -4.85 1.23 2.07
C ILE A 29 -3.59 0.37 1.90
N ALA A 30 -3.46 -0.64 2.75
CA ALA A 30 -2.43 -1.67 2.70
C ALA A 30 -3.04 -3.05 2.44
N GLY A 31 -2.19 -4.07 2.26
CA GLY A 31 -2.59 -5.46 2.08
C GLY A 31 -1.80 -6.15 0.96
N PRO A 32 -1.88 -7.47 0.86
CA PRO A 32 -1.07 -8.21 -0.08
C PRO A 32 -1.38 -7.91 -1.54
N THR A 33 -0.44 -8.28 -2.40
CA THR A 33 -0.73 -8.38 -3.83
C THR A 33 -1.91 -9.33 -4.05
N GLY A 34 -2.81 -8.97 -4.97
CA GLY A 34 -4.07 -9.71 -5.19
C GLY A 34 -5.22 -9.35 -4.23
N ALA A 35 -5.00 -8.52 -3.20
CA ALA A 35 -6.06 -8.10 -2.28
C ALA A 35 -7.07 -7.09 -2.86
N GLY A 36 -6.80 -6.51 -4.05
CA GLY A 36 -7.71 -5.59 -4.74
C GLY A 36 -7.56 -4.10 -4.41
N LYS A 37 -6.42 -3.68 -3.82
CA LYS A 37 -6.14 -2.28 -3.44
C LYS A 37 -6.41 -1.27 -4.56
N GLY A 38 -5.77 -1.43 -5.73
CA GLY A 38 -5.96 -0.50 -6.84
C GLY A 38 -7.40 -0.47 -7.38
N THR A 39 -8.10 -1.60 -7.40
CA THR A 39 -9.53 -1.65 -7.77
C THR A 39 -10.39 -0.88 -6.77
N MET A 40 -10.10 -1.03 -5.48
CA MET A 40 -10.79 -0.28 -4.42
C MET A 40 -10.50 1.22 -4.52
N ALA A 41 -9.23 1.61 -4.71
CA ALA A 41 -8.82 3.00 -4.86
C ALA A 41 -9.48 3.66 -6.08
N GLN A 42 -9.55 2.95 -7.20
CA GLN A 42 -10.25 3.41 -8.40
C GLN A 42 -11.76 3.60 -8.14
N TYR A 43 -12.41 2.65 -7.47
CA TYR A 43 -13.83 2.76 -7.14
C TYR A 43 -14.11 3.93 -6.20
N LEU A 44 -13.31 4.08 -5.14
CA LEU A 44 -13.40 5.21 -4.21
C LEU A 44 -13.22 6.57 -4.92
N THR A 45 -12.39 6.63 -5.96
CA THR A 45 -12.25 7.83 -6.80
C THR A 45 -13.54 8.19 -7.52
N GLN A 46 -14.31 7.20 -7.98
CA GLN A 46 -15.58 7.40 -8.69
C GLN A 46 -16.68 7.96 -7.77
N THR A 47 -16.57 7.77 -6.45
CA THR A 47 -17.47 8.41 -5.47
C THR A 47 -17.32 9.93 -5.41
N GLY A 48 -16.21 10.46 -5.92
CA GLY A 48 -15.87 11.87 -5.88
C GLY A 48 -15.25 12.34 -4.56
N ASN A 49 -15.17 11.53 -3.50
CA ASN A 49 -14.62 12.03 -2.24
C ASN A 49 -13.10 11.81 -2.12
N TYR A 50 -12.56 10.85 -2.85
CA TYR A 50 -11.19 10.39 -2.68
C TYR A 50 -10.38 10.48 -3.97
N HIS A 51 -9.06 10.54 -3.85
CA HIS A 51 -8.17 10.40 -5.00
C HIS A 51 -6.82 9.78 -4.59
N PRO A 52 -6.30 8.78 -5.32
CA PRO A 52 -4.95 8.25 -5.12
C PRO A 52 -3.89 9.34 -5.25
N VAL A 53 -2.94 9.34 -4.31
CA VAL A 53 -1.74 10.17 -4.44
C VAL A 53 -0.80 9.48 -5.41
N VAL A 54 -0.50 10.13 -6.54
CA VAL A 54 0.44 9.59 -7.54
C VAL A 54 1.86 9.71 -6.99
N SER A 55 2.48 8.57 -6.69
CA SER A 55 3.85 8.47 -6.18
C SER A 55 4.90 8.72 -7.25
N ASP A 56 6.07 9.18 -6.85
CA ASP A 56 7.28 9.17 -7.66
C ASP A 56 7.86 7.75 -7.76
N THR A 57 8.51 7.44 -8.88
CA THR A 57 9.37 6.26 -9.01
C THR A 57 10.54 6.47 -9.96
N THR A 58 11.69 5.84 -9.67
CA THR A 58 12.86 5.86 -10.55
C THR A 58 12.87 4.74 -11.60
N ARG A 59 11.93 3.78 -11.52
CA ARG A 59 11.83 2.77 -12.59
C ARG A 59 11.28 3.37 -13.87
N ARG A 60 11.53 2.68 -14.97
CA ARG A 60 10.88 2.99 -16.25
C ARG A 60 9.39 2.57 -16.24
N PRO A 61 8.52 3.26 -17.01
CA PRO A 61 7.16 2.82 -17.26
C PRO A 61 7.10 1.38 -17.77
N ARG A 62 6.12 0.60 -17.31
CA ARG A 62 5.86 -0.78 -17.75
C ARG A 62 4.68 -0.85 -18.72
N PRO A 63 4.52 -1.95 -19.47
CA PRO A 63 3.32 -2.18 -20.27
C PRO A 63 2.05 -2.16 -19.40
N PHE A 64 1.03 -1.45 -19.87
CA PHE A 64 -0.29 -1.37 -19.25
C PHE A 64 -1.37 -1.22 -20.33
N GLY A 65 -2.30 -2.18 -20.38
CA GLY A 65 -3.29 -2.26 -21.46
C GLY A 65 -2.61 -2.38 -22.83
N ASN A 66 -3.00 -1.50 -23.77
CA ASN A 66 -2.44 -1.45 -25.13
C ASN A 66 -1.23 -0.50 -25.25
N GLY A 67 -0.67 -0.02 -24.13
CA GLY A 67 0.41 0.96 -24.13
C GLY A 67 1.37 0.79 -22.96
N LEU A 68 2.01 1.88 -22.57
CA LEU A 68 2.82 1.98 -21.36
C LEU A 68 2.04 2.72 -20.27
N GLU A 69 2.44 2.50 -19.02
CA GLU A 69 2.06 3.38 -17.92
C GLU A 69 2.37 4.84 -18.26
N VAL A 70 1.44 5.72 -17.91
CA VAL A 70 1.44 7.15 -18.22
C VAL A 70 1.94 7.95 -17.02
N ASN A 71 2.89 8.86 -17.26
CA ASN A 71 3.43 9.79 -16.28
C ASN A 71 2.34 10.72 -15.73
N GLY A 72 2.31 10.91 -14.41
CA GLY A 72 1.29 11.71 -13.71
C GLY A 72 -0.07 11.02 -13.56
N VAL A 73 -0.22 9.80 -14.09
CA VAL A 73 -1.41 8.96 -13.91
C VAL A 73 -1.08 7.75 -13.05
N HIS A 74 -0.05 6.98 -13.43
CA HIS A 74 0.33 5.76 -12.71
C HIS A 74 1.42 6.07 -11.68
N TYR A 75 2.45 6.79 -12.12
CA TYR A 75 3.54 7.30 -11.30
C TYR A 75 4.04 8.61 -11.91
N TRP A 76 4.74 9.40 -11.11
CA TRP A 76 5.70 10.38 -11.61
C TRP A 76 7.02 9.64 -11.86
N PHE A 77 7.31 9.36 -13.13
CA PHE A 77 8.54 8.70 -13.54
C PHE A 77 9.67 9.73 -13.57
N ILE A 78 10.55 9.66 -12.57
CA ILE A 78 11.68 10.59 -12.40
C ILE A 78 13.00 9.83 -12.53
N ASP A 79 14.08 10.54 -12.83
CA ASP A 79 15.42 9.93 -12.79
C ASP A 79 16.00 9.96 -11.36
N GLU A 80 17.12 9.27 -11.18
CA GLU A 80 17.82 9.19 -9.89
C GLU A 80 18.29 10.57 -9.40
N ALA A 81 18.70 11.46 -10.30
CA ALA A 81 19.17 12.79 -9.96
C ALA A 81 18.03 13.66 -9.38
N ALA A 82 16.85 13.64 -10.01
CA ALA A 82 15.66 14.30 -9.50
C ALA A 82 15.19 13.68 -8.18
N ALA A 83 15.28 12.36 -8.04
CA ALA A 83 14.95 11.67 -6.79
C ALA A 83 15.88 12.10 -5.64
N LEU A 84 17.19 12.14 -5.88
CA LEU A 84 18.20 12.64 -4.94
C LEU A 84 17.93 14.07 -4.50
N GLN A 85 17.63 14.94 -5.47
CA GLN A 85 17.31 16.33 -5.18
C GLN A 85 16.10 16.42 -4.23
N LYS A 86 14.99 15.74 -4.55
CA LYS A 86 13.79 15.71 -3.70
C LYS A 86 14.06 15.15 -2.30
N LEU A 87 14.86 14.08 -2.19
CA LEU A 87 15.26 13.50 -0.91
C LEU A 87 16.05 14.51 -0.08
N SER A 88 17.07 15.15 -0.68
CA SER A 88 17.91 16.15 -0.01
C SER A 88 17.13 17.38 0.47
N GLN A 89 16.02 17.70 -0.19
CA GLN A 89 15.15 18.83 0.11
C GLN A 89 14.05 18.48 1.13
N GLY A 90 13.91 17.21 1.53
CA GLY A 90 12.81 16.81 2.40
C GLY A 90 11.45 16.83 1.68
N SER A 91 11.39 16.49 0.39
CA SER A 91 10.15 16.66 -0.40
C SER A 91 9.17 15.48 -0.33
N TYR A 92 9.36 14.52 0.58
CA TYR A 92 8.55 13.30 0.69
C TYR A 92 7.81 13.20 2.03
N VAL A 93 6.60 12.65 1.95
CA VAL A 93 5.86 12.11 3.10
C VAL A 93 6.41 10.73 3.45
N GLU A 94 6.59 9.89 2.44
CA GLU A 94 7.21 8.56 2.54
C GLU A 94 8.11 8.36 1.32
N ALA A 95 9.27 7.75 1.53
CA ALA A 95 10.17 7.34 0.45
C ALA A 95 10.91 6.06 0.87
N LYS A 96 11.04 5.12 -0.06
CA LYS A 96 11.76 3.87 0.17
C LYS A 96 12.45 3.38 -1.07
N LEU A 97 13.44 2.52 -0.84
CA LEU A 97 14.14 1.79 -1.89
C LEU A 97 13.62 0.35 -1.92
N VAL A 98 13.10 -0.06 -3.07
CA VAL A 98 12.63 -1.41 -3.33
C VAL A 98 13.70 -2.13 -4.16
N HIS A 99 14.07 -3.34 -3.74
CA HIS A 99 15.14 -4.15 -4.34
C HIS A 99 16.53 -3.48 -4.45
N GLY A 100 16.76 -2.40 -3.70
CA GLY A 100 18.08 -1.75 -3.60
C GLY A 100 18.40 -0.76 -4.74
N ASP A 101 17.49 -0.57 -5.71
CA ASP A 101 17.74 0.29 -6.87
C ASP A 101 16.54 1.17 -7.28
N THR A 102 15.33 0.82 -6.86
CA THR A 102 14.11 1.49 -7.31
C THR A 102 13.49 2.29 -6.19
N LEU A 103 13.49 3.62 -6.32
CA LEU A 103 12.77 4.48 -5.39
C LEU A 103 11.28 4.44 -5.69
N TYR A 104 10.49 4.39 -4.63
CA TYR A 104 9.09 4.79 -4.63
C TYR A 104 8.90 5.80 -3.51
N GLY A 105 8.19 6.89 -3.80
CA GLY A 105 7.95 7.90 -2.77
C GLY A 105 6.70 8.72 -3.00
N THR A 106 6.02 9.05 -1.91
CA THR A 106 4.86 9.95 -1.89
C THR A 106 5.34 11.36 -1.63
N SER A 107 5.40 12.20 -2.67
CA SER A 107 5.86 13.58 -2.51
C SER A 107 4.84 14.46 -1.80
N ILE A 108 5.33 15.47 -1.07
CA ILE A 108 4.52 16.53 -0.45
C ILE A 108 3.63 17.19 -1.52
N ASP A 109 4.19 17.48 -2.70
CA ASP A 109 3.46 18.11 -3.80
C ASP A 109 2.36 17.20 -4.36
N SER A 110 2.62 15.90 -4.51
CA SER A 110 1.58 14.95 -4.93
C SER A 110 0.43 14.90 -3.92
N TYR A 111 0.74 14.96 -2.62
CA TYR A 111 -0.27 14.99 -1.57
C TYR A 111 -1.10 16.28 -1.61
N LYS A 112 -0.42 17.45 -1.70
CA LYS A 112 -1.06 18.77 -1.81
C LYS A 112 -1.97 18.86 -3.04
N ARG A 113 -1.54 18.34 -4.19
CA ARG A 113 -2.37 18.31 -5.41
C ARG A 113 -3.73 17.66 -5.17
N VAL A 114 -3.81 16.59 -4.39
CA VAL A 114 -5.10 15.93 -4.11
C VAL A 114 -5.99 16.82 -3.23
N ILE A 115 -5.41 17.40 -2.18
CA ILE A 115 -6.12 18.29 -1.25
C ILE A 115 -6.64 19.55 -1.95
N GLU A 116 -5.82 20.17 -2.79
CA GLU A 116 -6.15 21.39 -3.54
C GLU A 116 -7.31 21.17 -4.53
N ASN A 117 -7.52 19.92 -4.97
CA ASN A 117 -8.68 19.52 -5.77
C ASN A 117 -9.93 19.19 -4.92
N GLY A 118 -9.90 19.46 -3.61
CA GLY A 118 -11.01 19.22 -2.68
C GLY A 118 -11.29 17.73 -2.44
N ARG A 119 -10.28 16.86 -2.57
CA ARG A 119 -10.41 15.41 -2.40
C ARG A 119 -9.58 14.92 -1.21
N THR A 120 -10.02 13.82 -0.59
CA THR A 120 -9.25 13.10 0.43
C THR A 120 -8.16 12.25 -0.23
N PRO A 121 -6.88 12.38 0.17
CA PRO A 121 -5.81 11.56 -0.38
C PRO A 121 -5.97 10.08 -0.03
N ILE A 122 -5.75 9.19 -1.01
CA ILE A 122 -5.58 7.74 -0.76
C ILE A 122 -4.09 7.42 -0.86
N LEU A 123 -3.52 6.82 0.18
CA LEU A 123 -2.16 6.31 0.19
C LEU A 123 -2.15 4.78 0.05
N GLU A 124 -1.58 4.28 -1.03
CA GLU A 124 -1.32 2.86 -1.28
C GLU A 124 0.15 2.52 -0.99
N ILE A 125 0.57 2.60 0.27
CA ILE A 125 1.93 2.22 0.67
C ILE A 125 1.94 0.82 1.31
N ASP A 126 3.12 0.20 1.39
CA ASP A 126 3.22 -1.11 2.03
C ASP A 126 3.14 -1.00 3.55
N VAL A 127 3.06 -2.16 4.21
CA VAL A 127 2.97 -2.25 5.65
C VAL A 127 4.11 -1.52 6.37
N LYS A 128 5.34 -1.62 5.87
CA LYS A 128 6.50 -0.96 6.51
C LYS A 128 6.35 0.55 6.42
N GLY A 129 6.04 1.08 5.24
CA GLY A 129 5.78 2.50 5.06
C GLY A 129 4.63 3.00 5.95
N MET A 130 3.57 2.19 6.15
CA MET A 130 2.49 2.52 7.08
C MET A 130 2.97 2.59 8.53
N GLU A 131 3.79 1.64 8.97
CA GLU A 131 4.40 1.66 10.30
C GLU A 131 5.29 2.90 10.50
N ASP A 132 6.07 3.26 9.48
CA ASP A 132 6.91 4.46 9.48
C ASP A 132 6.05 5.75 9.59
N LEU A 133 4.92 5.83 8.86
CA LEU A 133 3.96 6.92 9.00
C LEU A 133 3.35 6.99 10.40
N MET A 134 2.92 5.85 10.95
CA MET A 134 2.33 5.77 12.29
C MET A 134 3.32 6.21 13.38
N GLN A 135 4.61 5.90 13.22
CA GLN A 135 5.66 6.37 14.13
C GLN A 135 5.90 7.88 13.99
N ALA A 136 5.91 8.40 12.76
CA ALA A 136 6.14 9.82 12.50
C ALA A 136 4.96 10.72 12.90
N ALA A 137 3.73 10.21 12.81
CA ALA A 137 2.49 10.92 13.08
C ALA A 137 1.48 10.00 13.80
N PRO A 138 1.51 9.94 15.14
CA PRO A 138 0.60 9.11 15.92
C PRO A 138 -0.86 9.47 15.65
N GLY A 139 -1.70 8.47 15.41
CA GLY A 139 -3.11 8.65 15.02
C GLY A 139 -3.42 8.25 13.58
N PHE A 140 -2.39 7.90 12.79
CA PHE A 140 -2.58 7.24 11.50
C PHE A 140 -3.16 5.84 11.69
N GLU A 141 -4.29 5.59 11.02
CA GLU A 141 -4.90 4.27 10.91
C GLU A 141 -4.73 3.76 9.48
N ALA A 142 -4.51 2.45 9.33
CA ALA A 142 -4.40 1.81 8.02
C ALA A 142 -5.51 0.78 7.84
N ILE A 143 -6.14 0.80 6.67
CA ILE A 143 -7.04 -0.26 6.23
C ILE A 143 -6.17 -1.34 5.60
N LEU A 144 -6.20 -2.53 6.17
CA LEU A 144 -5.59 -3.71 5.57
C LEU A 144 -6.66 -4.48 4.80
N LEU A 145 -6.66 -4.37 3.48
CA LEU A 145 -7.58 -5.13 2.64
C LEU A 145 -7.22 -6.61 2.66
N LEU A 146 -8.16 -7.42 3.10
CA LEU A 146 -8.09 -8.87 3.09
C LEU A 146 -8.85 -9.41 1.87
N PRO A 147 -8.31 -10.40 1.15
CA PRO A 147 -9.13 -11.20 0.24
C PRO A 147 -10.20 -11.98 1.04
N PRO A 148 -11.31 -12.39 0.40
CA PRO A 148 -12.43 -13.01 1.10
C PRO A 148 -12.13 -14.45 1.55
N SER A 149 -11.14 -15.10 0.93
CA SER A 149 -10.62 -16.42 1.34
C SER A 149 -9.22 -16.64 0.76
N PHE A 150 -8.53 -17.66 1.26
CA PHE A 150 -7.23 -18.07 0.73
C PHE A 150 -7.33 -18.54 -0.73
N GLU A 151 -8.36 -19.32 -1.08
CA GLU A 151 -8.55 -19.84 -2.45
C GLU A 151 -8.75 -18.71 -3.46
N ILE A 152 -9.62 -17.75 -3.12
CA ILE A 152 -9.89 -16.60 -4.00
C ILE A 152 -8.63 -15.74 -4.13
N TRP A 153 -7.89 -15.57 -3.04
CA TRP A 153 -6.64 -14.84 -3.06
C TRP A 153 -5.58 -15.50 -3.96
N GLU A 154 -5.39 -16.81 -3.79
CA GLU A 154 -4.45 -17.60 -4.58
C GLU A 154 -4.80 -17.54 -6.07
N GLN A 155 -6.08 -17.73 -6.41
CA GLN A 155 -6.57 -17.60 -7.79
C GLN A 155 -6.32 -16.19 -8.36
N ARG A 156 -6.58 -15.13 -7.58
CA ARG A 156 -6.30 -13.74 -8.00
C ARG A 156 -4.80 -13.51 -8.21
N LEU A 157 -3.96 -14.16 -7.44
CA LEU A 157 -2.51 -14.05 -7.56
C LEU A 157 -2.02 -14.74 -8.83
N ASP A 158 -2.48 -15.97 -9.06
CA ASP A 158 -2.14 -16.78 -10.24
C ASP A 158 -2.69 -16.16 -11.54
N GLY A 159 -3.79 -15.41 -11.46
CA GLY A 159 -4.33 -14.65 -12.59
C GLY A 159 -3.49 -13.43 -13.02
N ARG A 160 -2.46 -13.03 -12.27
CA ARG A 160 -1.58 -11.90 -12.61
C ARG A 160 -0.41 -12.31 -13.52
N GLY A 161 -0.74 -12.93 -14.65
CA GLY A 161 0.22 -13.41 -15.64
C GLY A 161 0.99 -14.65 -15.19
N ASP A 162 2.01 -15.04 -15.96
CA ASP A 162 2.84 -16.21 -15.67
C ASP A 162 3.77 -15.94 -14.48
N ILE A 163 3.26 -16.11 -13.25
CA ILE A 163 4.09 -16.15 -12.05
C ILE A 163 4.69 -17.54 -11.87
N ASP A 164 6.03 -17.63 -11.81
CA ASP A 164 6.70 -18.88 -11.47
C ASP A 164 6.54 -19.22 -9.97
N LEU A 165 6.81 -20.48 -9.62
CA LEU A 165 6.69 -20.95 -8.23
C LEU A 165 7.58 -20.15 -7.26
N ALA A 166 8.78 -19.73 -7.67
CA ALA A 166 9.68 -18.96 -6.82
C ALA A 166 9.12 -17.55 -6.53
N GLN A 167 8.50 -16.91 -7.52
CA GLN A 167 7.78 -15.64 -7.35
C GLN A 167 6.57 -15.81 -6.44
N LYS A 168 5.81 -16.90 -6.60
CA LYS A 168 4.66 -17.22 -5.73
C LYS A 168 5.10 -17.39 -4.28
N ILE A 169 6.14 -18.19 -4.02
CA ILE A 169 6.73 -18.38 -2.68
C ILE A 169 7.18 -17.05 -2.07
N ARG A 170 7.88 -16.18 -2.82
CA ARG A 170 8.28 -14.86 -2.32
C ARG A 170 7.07 -14.00 -1.91
N ARG A 171 6.05 -13.93 -2.77
CA ARG A 171 4.82 -13.15 -2.52
C ARG A 171 4.02 -13.71 -1.34
N PHE A 172 3.97 -15.02 -1.20
CA PHE A 172 3.33 -15.67 -0.05
C PHE A 172 4.09 -15.36 1.25
N GLY A 173 5.42 -15.35 1.22
CA GLY A 173 6.23 -14.92 2.37
C GLY A 173 5.89 -13.49 2.82
N THR A 174 5.77 -12.55 1.88
CA THR A 174 5.31 -11.19 2.18
C THR A 174 3.88 -11.18 2.73
N ALA A 175 2.97 -11.94 2.12
CA ALA A 175 1.57 -11.98 2.54
C ALA A 175 1.36 -12.53 3.95
N VAL A 176 2.17 -13.51 4.42
CA VAL A 176 2.14 -13.95 5.82
C VAL A 176 2.41 -12.79 6.77
N LEU A 177 3.42 -11.97 6.47
CA LEU A 177 3.75 -10.80 7.28
C LEU A 177 2.60 -9.79 7.25
N GLU A 178 2.04 -9.50 6.07
CA GLU A 178 0.95 -8.55 5.91
C GLU A 178 -0.33 -9.02 6.62
N PHE A 179 -0.72 -10.29 6.50
CA PHE A 179 -1.88 -10.86 7.19
C PHE A 179 -1.72 -10.91 8.71
N SER A 180 -0.48 -10.88 9.23
CA SER A 180 -0.22 -10.82 10.67
C SER A 180 -0.40 -9.42 11.26
N LYS A 181 -0.28 -8.36 10.46
CA LYS A 181 -0.31 -6.98 10.94
C LYS A 181 -1.56 -6.54 11.71
N PRO A 182 -2.79 -6.89 11.33
CA PRO A 182 -3.97 -6.47 12.08
C PRO A 182 -4.09 -7.22 13.42
N ILE A 183 -3.38 -8.35 13.56
CA ILE A 183 -3.31 -9.15 14.80
C ILE A 183 -2.27 -8.52 15.74
N ASP A 184 -1.11 -8.16 15.20
CA ASP A 184 0.03 -7.69 16.00
C ASP A 184 -0.04 -6.18 16.30
N ASN A 185 -0.79 -5.42 15.50
CA ASN A 185 -0.87 -3.97 15.60
C ASN A 185 -2.31 -3.47 15.38
N HIS A 186 -2.90 -2.91 16.44
CA HIS A 186 -4.29 -2.46 16.47
C HIS A 186 -4.60 -1.23 15.59
N PHE A 187 -3.59 -0.57 15.01
CA PHE A 187 -3.78 0.51 14.03
C PHE A 187 -4.00 0.01 12.60
N PHE A 188 -3.81 -1.28 12.34
CA PHE A 188 -4.25 -1.93 11.10
C PHE A 188 -5.66 -2.50 11.27
N TYR A 189 -6.63 -1.89 10.59
CA TYR A 189 -8.00 -2.35 10.54
C TYR A 189 -8.21 -3.30 9.36
N PRO A 190 -8.51 -4.59 9.61
CA PRO A 190 -8.75 -5.54 8.53
C PRO A 190 -10.12 -5.27 7.88
N VAL A 191 -10.15 -5.20 6.55
CA VAL A 191 -11.38 -5.04 5.76
C VAL A 191 -11.48 -6.16 4.73
N ILE A 192 -12.57 -6.92 4.77
CA ILE A 192 -12.76 -8.07 3.88
C ILE A 192 -13.26 -7.58 2.52
N ASN A 193 -12.48 -7.80 1.47
CA ASN A 193 -12.79 -7.40 0.11
C ASN A 193 -13.54 -8.51 -0.66
N THR A 194 -14.85 -8.60 -0.41
CA THR A 194 -15.76 -9.49 -1.14
C THR A 194 -16.16 -8.86 -2.48
N GLU A 195 -16.98 -7.81 -2.42
CA GLU A 195 -17.51 -7.04 -3.54
C GLU A 195 -17.11 -5.58 -3.40
N VAL A 196 -16.72 -4.94 -4.51
CA VAL A 196 -16.10 -3.61 -4.47
C VAL A 196 -17.04 -2.54 -3.91
N VAL A 197 -18.34 -2.62 -4.23
CA VAL A 197 -19.36 -1.65 -3.81
C VAL A 197 -19.57 -1.72 -2.30
N ASP A 198 -19.90 -2.90 -1.78
CA ASP A 198 -20.15 -3.14 -0.36
C ASP A 198 -18.90 -2.85 0.48
N THR A 199 -17.73 -3.27 0.00
CA THR A 199 -16.46 -3.01 0.68
C THR A 199 -16.17 -1.51 0.76
N ALA A 200 -16.45 -0.74 -0.30
CA ALA A 200 -16.28 0.71 -0.28
C ALA A 200 -17.26 1.37 0.70
N GLU A 201 -18.50 0.89 0.81
CA GLU A 201 -19.47 1.40 1.79
C GLU A 201 -18.99 1.14 3.23
N ILE A 202 -18.43 -0.04 3.51
CA ILE A 202 -17.82 -0.35 4.81
C ILE A 202 -16.69 0.64 5.14
N ILE A 203 -15.84 0.96 4.14
CA ILE A 203 -14.73 1.91 4.30
C ILE A 203 -15.26 3.33 4.56
N ILE A 204 -16.19 3.81 3.74
CA ILE A 204 -16.73 5.18 3.81
C ILE A 204 -17.50 5.42 5.10
N SER A 205 -18.33 4.45 5.51
CA SER A 205 -19.13 4.55 6.75
C SER A 205 -18.31 4.37 8.03
N GLY A 206 -17.08 3.83 7.92
CA GLY A 206 -16.28 3.46 9.08
C GLY A 206 -16.76 2.18 9.77
N ALA A 207 -17.69 1.41 9.17
CA ALA A 207 -18.23 0.18 9.75
C ALA A 207 -17.14 -0.86 10.06
N TYR A 208 -15.97 -0.77 9.44
CA TYR A 208 -14.83 -1.62 9.76
C TYR A 208 -14.28 -1.46 11.19
N LYS A 209 -14.67 -0.38 11.89
CA LYS A 209 -14.32 -0.13 13.29
C LYS A 209 -15.27 -0.78 14.28
N ASP A 210 -16.43 -1.25 13.82
CA ASP A 210 -17.36 -2.01 14.66
C ASP A 210 -16.66 -3.26 15.23
N GLU A 211 -16.87 -3.53 16.52
CA GLU A 211 -16.18 -4.59 17.24
C GLU A 211 -16.50 -5.98 16.67
N VAL A 212 -17.77 -6.23 16.31
CA VAL A 212 -18.22 -7.51 15.76
C VAL A 212 -17.65 -7.70 14.35
N TYR A 213 -17.70 -6.67 13.51
CA TYR A 213 -17.07 -6.72 12.19
C TYR A 213 -15.57 -6.97 12.30
N ARG A 214 -14.88 -6.20 13.16
CA ARG A 214 -13.43 -6.27 13.33
C ARG A 214 -13.00 -7.65 13.81
N GLN A 215 -13.69 -8.23 14.78
CA GLN A 215 -13.39 -9.56 15.29
C GLN A 215 -13.48 -10.62 14.18
N ARG A 216 -14.56 -10.61 13.38
CA ARG A 216 -14.71 -11.51 12.23
C ARG A 216 -13.58 -11.33 11.21
N ALA A 217 -13.19 -10.09 10.94
CA ALA A 217 -12.11 -9.80 9.99
C ALA A 217 -10.73 -10.22 10.51
N LEU A 218 -10.49 -10.15 11.83
CA LEU A 218 -9.27 -10.67 12.47
C LEU A 218 -9.20 -12.21 12.40
N GLU A 219 -10.31 -12.92 12.61
CA GLU A 219 -10.37 -14.37 12.47
C GLU A 219 -10.05 -14.82 11.03
N LEU A 220 -10.53 -14.07 10.03
CA LEU A 220 -10.14 -14.30 8.64
C LEU A 220 -8.65 -14.02 8.42
N ALA A 221 -8.09 -12.94 8.98
CA ALA A 221 -6.66 -12.63 8.87
C ALA A 221 -5.79 -13.78 9.41
N VAL A 222 -6.15 -14.34 10.58
CA VAL A 222 -5.49 -15.53 11.16
C VAL A 222 -5.57 -16.70 10.19
N THR A 223 -6.76 -16.98 9.65
CA THR A 223 -6.96 -18.09 8.70
C THR A 223 -6.12 -17.92 7.44
N LEU A 224 -6.07 -16.71 6.88
CA LEU A 224 -5.28 -16.38 5.69
C LEU A 224 -3.78 -16.56 5.97
N ARG A 225 -3.29 -16.02 7.10
CA ARG A 225 -1.91 -16.18 7.55
C ARG A 225 -1.52 -17.65 7.66
N ASP A 226 -2.29 -18.44 8.41
CA ASP A 226 -1.95 -19.82 8.72
C ASP A 226 -1.98 -20.72 7.49
N ARG A 227 -2.94 -20.52 6.59
CA ARG A 227 -3.01 -21.25 5.32
C ARG A 227 -1.88 -20.89 4.37
N THR A 228 -1.52 -19.61 4.32
CA THR A 228 -0.36 -19.14 3.54
C THR A 228 0.94 -19.72 4.08
N GLN A 229 1.11 -19.74 5.41
CA GLN A 229 2.27 -20.36 6.06
C GLN A 229 2.34 -21.87 5.78
N LYS A 230 1.20 -22.57 5.86
CA LYS A 230 1.13 -24.01 5.53
C LYS A 230 1.55 -24.30 4.09
N PHE A 231 1.14 -23.45 3.14
CA PHE A 231 1.60 -23.56 1.75
C PHE A 231 3.11 -23.39 1.65
N LEU A 232 3.69 -22.38 2.31
CA LEU A 232 5.14 -22.17 2.30
C LEU A 232 5.89 -23.37 2.88
N ASP A 233 5.42 -23.90 4.00
CA ASP A 233 6.05 -25.04 4.66
C ASP A 233 6.04 -26.31 3.79
N SER A 234 4.98 -26.52 2.99
CA SER A 234 4.93 -27.66 2.06
C SER A 234 5.83 -27.49 0.82
N HIS A 235 6.41 -26.31 0.60
CA HIS A 235 7.29 -26.00 -0.54
C HIS A 235 8.72 -25.58 -0.12
N ARG A 236 9.07 -25.69 1.18
CA ARG A 236 10.44 -25.46 1.69
C ARG A 236 11.47 -26.50 1.25
N SER A 237 11.03 -27.60 0.64
CA SER A 237 11.87 -28.74 0.23
C SER A 237 12.20 -28.78 -1.27
N ILE A 238 11.93 -27.70 -2.02
CA ILE A 238 12.17 -27.58 -3.47
C ILE A 238 13.30 -26.60 -3.72
#